data_AF-R4M292-F1
#
_entry.id   AF-R4M292-F1
#
_cell.length_a   1.000
_cell.length_b   1.000
_cell.length_c   1.000
_cell.angle_alpha   90.00
_cell.angle_beta   90.00
_cell.angle_gamma   90.00
#
_symmetry.space_group_name_H-M   'P 1'
#
loop_
_entity.id
_entity.type
_entity.pdbx_description
1 polymer ?
#
loop_
_entity_poly.entity_id
_entity_poly.type
_entity_poly.pdbx_seq_one_letter_code
_entity_poly.pdbx_strand_id
1 'polypeptide(L)'
;MARLTGAGVLAGVVLVLGACGAPPTPPQSAPPPPTGSPSLDASPALVPSLPPIAPTVPGGPTGVVPTYPGVVPTYPGVVPTYPGVVPTTRYPPPVTRTTTPPTTPATSPPPGAPRCTNGPTAAQVIAAVQGTAGIPDDPLKVIDGPYCSGSWQFSVVEIAEKDAEDSDEELAVVTTGKPATLTLIEAGTDVCSTKVQSDAPTGIRVRACGA
;
A
#
# COMPACT_ATOMS: atom_id res chain seq x y z
N MET A 1 17.05 -64.09 8.46
CA MET A 1 16.36 -65.07 7.59
C MET A 1 15.70 -64.29 6.47
N ALA A 2 16.25 -64.41 5.27
CA ALA A 2 15.82 -63.72 4.06
C ALA A 2 14.67 -64.47 3.40
N ARG A 3 13.69 -63.73 2.84
CA ARG A 3 12.89 -64.17 1.68
C ARG A 3 12.62 -62.98 0.77
N LEU A 4 13.33 -62.98 -0.36
CA LEU A 4 12.93 -62.35 -1.62
C LEU A 4 11.60 -62.94 -2.09
N THR A 5 10.75 -62.16 -2.77
CA THR A 5 10.43 -62.29 -4.22
C THR A 5 9.16 -61.50 -4.54
N GLY A 6 9.18 -60.76 -5.66
CA GLY A 6 7.99 -60.10 -6.20
C GLY A 6 8.30 -59.08 -7.29
N ALA A 7 9.01 -59.51 -8.34
CA ALA A 7 9.12 -58.78 -9.60
C ALA A 7 7.83 -58.98 -10.42
N GLY A 8 7.31 -57.90 -11.02
CA GLY A 8 6.07 -57.91 -11.79
C GLY A 8 6.00 -56.82 -12.86
N VAL A 9 6.73 -57.04 -13.95
CA VAL A 9 6.36 -56.78 -15.37
C VAL A 9 6.07 -55.33 -15.83
N LEU A 10 7.02 -54.84 -16.64
CA LEU A 10 6.89 -53.86 -17.72
C LEU A 10 5.92 -54.32 -18.81
N ALA A 11 4.99 -53.46 -19.26
CA ALA A 11 4.56 -53.32 -20.66
C ALA A 11 3.43 -52.27 -20.76
N GLY A 12 3.61 -51.25 -21.60
CA GLY A 12 2.53 -50.31 -21.91
C GLY A 12 2.95 -49.05 -22.66
N VAL A 13 3.72 -49.18 -23.74
CA VAL A 13 3.87 -48.10 -24.73
C VAL A 13 2.72 -48.25 -25.74
N VAL A 14 1.83 -47.27 -25.80
CA VAL A 14 1.03 -46.98 -27.00
C VAL A 14 1.14 -45.50 -27.30
N LEU A 15 1.82 -45.21 -28.42
CA LEU A 15 1.87 -43.95 -29.12
C LEU A 15 0.47 -43.59 -29.63
N VAL A 16 -0.01 -42.37 -29.32
CA VAL A 16 -1.04 -41.69 -30.13
C VAL A 16 -0.40 -40.44 -30.72
N LEU A 17 0.09 -40.60 -31.94
CA LEU A 17 0.38 -39.52 -32.88
C LEU A 17 -0.93 -39.10 -33.55
N GLY A 18 -1.19 -37.79 -33.61
CA GLY A 18 -2.00 -37.19 -34.67
C GLY A 18 -3.31 -36.53 -34.24
N ALA A 19 -3.24 -35.23 -33.96
CA ALA A 19 -4.32 -34.28 -34.29
C ALA A 19 -3.74 -32.87 -34.47
N CYS A 20 -3.13 -32.62 -35.63
CA CYS A 20 -3.05 -31.25 -36.16
C CYS A 20 -4.42 -30.90 -36.74
N GLY A 21 -5.01 -29.77 -36.31
CA GLY A 21 -5.98 -29.05 -37.13
C GLY A 21 -7.26 -28.59 -36.44
N ALA A 22 -7.20 -27.41 -35.81
CA ALA A 22 -8.08 -26.29 -36.15
C ALA A 22 -7.51 -25.01 -35.49
N PRO A 23 -7.26 -23.92 -36.25
CA PRO A 23 -6.89 -22.64 -35.64
C PRO A 23 -8.06 -22.13 -34.77
N PRO A 24 -7.79 -21.52 -33.60
CA PRO A 24 -8.83 -20.91 -32.79
C PRO A 24 -9.53 -19.81 -33.59
N THR A 25 -10.86 -19.85 -33.60
CA THR A 25 -11.70 -18.83 -34.20
C THR A 25 -11.38 -17.48 -33.53
N PRO A 26 -11.18 -16.38 -34.27
CA PRO A 26 -11.02 -15.07 -33.64
C PRO A 26 -12.27 -14.75 -32.79
N PRO A 27 -12.08 -14.10 -31.63
CA PRO A 27 -13.21 -13.70 -30.79
C PRO A 27 -14.18 -12.82 -31.58
N GLN A 28 -15.46 -13.08 -31.35
CA GLN A 28 -16.57 -12.39 -31.98
C GLN A 28 -16.41 -10.87 -31.85
N SER A 29 -16.65 -10.18 -32.96
CA SER A 29 -16.69 -8.73 -33.08
C SER A 29 -17.47 -8.10 -31.93
N ALA A 30 -16.85 -7.07 -31.33
CA ALA A 30 -17.42 -6.28 -30.25
C ALA A 30 -18.88 -5.84 -30.54
N PRO A 31 -19.74 -5.75 -29.52
CA PRO A 31 -21.03 -5.08 -29.64
C PRO A 31 -20.86 -3.65 -30.14
N PRO A 32 -21.79 -3.12 -30.96
CA PRO A 32 -21.76 -1.70 -31.34
C PRO A 32 -21.79 -0.82 -30.08
N PRO A 33 -21.10 0.34 -30.10
CA PRO A 33 -21.18 1.28 -29.00
C PRO A 33 -22.65 1.71 -28.80
N PRO A 34 -23.11 1.88 -27.56
CA PRO A 34 -24.42 2.45 -27.31
C PRO A 34 -24.48 3.87 -27.89
N THR A 35 -25.27 4.03 -28.96
CA THR A 35 -25.70 5.33 -29.46
C THR A 35 -26.64 5.93 -28.45
N GLY A 36 -26.09 6.64 -27.47
CA GLY A 36 -26.85 7.25 -26.39
C GLY A 36 -26.10 8.44 -25.83
N SER A 37 -26.03 9.53 -26.59
CA SER A 37 -25.75 10.84 -26.03
C SER A 37 -26.92 11.22 -25.11
N PRO A 38 -26.73 11.41 -23.79
CA PRO A 38 -27.69 12.17 -23.03
C PRO A 38 -27.57 13.63 -23.50
N SER A 39 -28.56 14.11 -24.23
CA SER A 39 -28.84 15.54 -24.32
C SER A 39 -28.97 16.06 -22.89
N LEU A 40 -28.04 16.93 -22.50
CA LEU A 40 -28.17 17.75 -21.31
C LEU A 40 -29.28 18.78 -21.59
N ASP A 41 -30.53 18.39 -21.37
CA ASP A 41 -31.62 19.32 -21.16
C ASP A 41 -31.39 19.99 -19.80
N ALA A 42 -30.56 21.02 -19.80
CA ALA A 42 -30.41 21.92 -18.67
C ALA A 42 -31.62 22.84 -18.63
N SER A 43 -32.60 22.46 -17.81
CA SER A 43 -33.61 23.39 -17.30
C SER A 43 -32.94 24.61 -16.64
N PRO A 44 -33.50 25.83 -16.77
CA PRO A 44 -32.91 27.04 -16.23
C PRO A 44 -33.14 27.10 -14.72
N ALA A 45 -32.13 26.72 -13.93
CA ALA A 45 -32.10 27.02 -12.51
C ALA A 45 -31.53 28.42 -12.30
N LEU A 46 -32.36 29.28 -11.70
CA LEU A 46 -32.08 30.64 -11.27
C LEU A 46 -30.73 30.75 -10.55
N VAL A 47 -29.81 31.51 -11.11
CA VAL A 47 -28.59 31.98 -10.44
C VAL A 47 -28.96 33.04 -9.40
N PRO A 48 -28.63 32.88 -8.10
CA PRO A 48 -28.55 34.01 -7.20
C PRO A 48 -27.24 34.75 -7.49
N SER A 49 -27.34 35.98 -7.99
CA SER A 49 -26.21 36.91 -8.11
C SER A 49 -25.54 37.13 -6.76
N LEU A 50 -24.36 36.56 -6.58
CA LEU A 50 -23.44 36.94 -5.51
C LEU A 50 -22.69 38.21 -5.94
N PRO A 51 -22.60 39.25 -5.09
CA PRO A 51 -21.86 40.46 -5.40
C PRO A 51 -20.34 40.18 -5.46
N PRO A 52 -19.58 40.92 -6.29
CA PRO A 52 -18.14 40.77 -6.36
C PRO A 52 -17.50 41.23 -5.04
N ILE A 53 -16.94 40.30 -4.28
CA ILE A 53 -16.05 40.63 -3.17
C ILE A 53 -14.70 41.01 -3.77
N ALA A 54 -14.47 42.32 -3.93
CA ALA A 54 -13.15 42.85 -4.18
C ALA A 54 -12.27 42.63 -2.93
N PRO A 55 -11.04 42.08 -3.05
CA PRO A 55 -10.11 42.04 -1.95
C PRO A 55 -9.63 43.46 -1.69
N THR A 56 -10.23 44.10 -0.69
CA THR A 56 -9.69 45.34 -0.14
C THR A 56 -8.46 44.96 0.67
N VAL A 57 -7.28 45.32 0.18
CA VAL A 57 -6.03 45.32 0.96
C VAL A 57 -5.84 46.74 1.49
N PRO A 58 -5.91 46.95 2.82
CA PRO A 58 -5.26 48.09 3.44
C PRO A 58 -4.13 47.62 4.35
N GLY A 59 -2.89 47.92 3.95
CA GLY A 59 -1.72 48.11 4.83
C GLY A 59 -1.14 46.88 5.55
N GLY A 60 0.02 46.39 5.12
CA GLY A 60 0.84 45.41 5.86
C GLY A 60 1.60 46.03 7.06
N PRO A 61 2.72 45.45 7.55
CA PRO A 61 3.28 44.11 7.34
C PRO A 61 3.64 43.37 8.66
N THR A 62 3.81 42.04 8.61
CA THR A 62 4.64 41.14 9.45
C THR A 62 4.02 39.73 9.32
N GLY A 63 4.67 38.67 8.83
CA GLY A 63 6.08 38.30 8.94
C GLY A 63 6.16 37.02 9.76
N VAL A 64 5.59 35.91 9.27
CA VAL A 64 5.85 34.58 9.85
C VAL A 64 6.06 33.59 8.70
N VAL A 65 7.32 33.40 8.34
CA VAL A 65 7.76 32.31 7.47
C VAL A 65 7.95 31.07 8.36
N PRO A 66 7.36 29.90 8.05
CA PRO A 66 7.71 28.65 8.71
C PRO A 66 9.19 28.36 8.42
N THR A 67 10.02 28.38 9.44
CA THR A 67 11.45 28.03 9.30
C THR A 67 11.55 26.50 9.23
N TYR A 68 11.70 25.96 8.03
CA TYR A 68 12.26 24.62 7.83
C TYR A 68 13.79 24.71 7.99
N PRO A 69 14.42 23.90 8.84
CA PRO A 69 15.87 23.85 8.90
C PRO A 69 16.37 23.06 7.68
N GLY A 70 17.13 23.71 6.79
CA GLY A 70 18.09 22.98 5.95
C GLY A 70 18.07 23.18 4.43
N VAL A 71 17.46 24.22 3.85
CA VAL A 71 17.70 24.52 2.43
C VAL A 71 17.91 26.02 2.21
N VAL A 72 19.13 26.41 1.86
CA VAL A 72 19.46 27.77 1.38
C VAL A 72 19.51 27.71 -0.15
N PRO A 73 18.58 28.37 -0.87
CA PRO A 73 18.74 28.63 -2.30
C PRO A 73 19.73 29.77 -2.47
N THR A 74 20.88 29.51 -3.10
CA THR A 74 21.86 30.55 -3.43
C THR A 74 21.41 31.27 -4.70
N TYR A 75 20.92 32.51 -4.58
CA TYR A 75 20.77 33.42 -5.72
C TYR A 75 21.78 34.56 -5.58
N PRO A 76 22.59 34.86 -6.61
CA PRO A 76 23.65 35.85 -6.50
C PRO A 76 23.12 37.27 -6.71
N GLY A 77 23.37 38.13 -5.72
CA GLY A 77 23.62 39.55 -5.94
C GLY A 77 22.45 40.50 -5.68
N VAL A 78 22.21 40.85 -4.41
CA VAL A 78 21.93 42.23 -3.97
C VAL A 78 22.36 42.37 -2.50
N VAL A 79 23.25 43.32 -2.18
CA VAL A 79 23.59 43.71 -0.80
C VAL A 79 23.02 45.10 -0.54
N PRO A 80 22.06 45.29 0.38
CA PRO A 80 21.67 46.62 0.83
C PRO A 80 22.64 47.12 1.92
N THR A 81 23.35 48.21 1.63
CA THR A 81 24.22 48.92 2.58
C THR A 81 23.39 49.76 3.53
N TYR A 82 23.47 49.51 4.84
CA TYR A 82 22.96 50.44 5.88
C TYR A 82 24.13 51.06 6.66
N PRO A 83 24.14 52.39 6.88
CA PRO A 83 25.23 53.06 7.58
C PRO A 83 25.14 52.89 9.10
N GLY A 84 26.22 52.30 9.64
CA GLY A 84 26.88 52.62 10.91
C GLY A 84 26.05 53.08 12.11
N VAL A 85 25.82 52.17 13.04
CA VAL A 85 25.87 52.49 14.47
C VAL A 85 26.83 51.48 15.10
N VAL A 86 27.88 51.98 15.75
CA VAL A 86 28.94 51.16 16.37
C VAL A 86 28.62 51.05 17.87
N PRO A 87 28.12 49.93 18.39
CA PRO A 87 28.14 49.67 19.82
C PRO A 87 29.46 48.96 20.16
N THR A 88 30.28 49.64 20.96
CA THR A 88 31.48 49.09 21.58
C THR A 88 31.09 48.00 22.57
N THR A 89 31.03 46.75 22.09
CA THR A 89 30.86 45.58 22.95
C THR A 89 32.25 45.05 23.30
N ARG A 90 32.59 45.07 24.60
CA ARG A 90 33.75 44.34 25.11
C ARG A 90 33.54 42.87 24.80
N TYR A 91 34.41 42.28 23.99
CA TYR A 91 34.42 40.87 23.66
C TYR A 91 34.95 40.08 24.86
N PRO A 92 34.14 39.29 25.59
CA PRO A 92 34.69 38.25 26.45
C PRO A 92 35.40 37.20 25.58
N PRO A 93 36.43 36.50 26.08
CA PRO A 93 37.11 35.45 25.31
C PRO A 93 36.08 34.41 24.81
N PRO A 94 36.32 33.79 23.64
CA PRO A 94 35.38 32.84 23.07
C PRO A 94 35.22 31.67 24.04
N VAL A 95 34.06 31.61 24.69
CA VAL A 95 33.64 30.40 25.40
C VAL A 95 33.40 29.33 24.33
N THR A 96 34.35 28.41 24.21
CA THR A 96 34.18 27.16 23.47
C THR A 96 33.07 26.38 24.16
N ARG A 97 31.83 26.58 23.71
CA ARG A 97 30.72 25.70 24.09
C ARG A 97 30.96 24.38 23.37
N THR A 98 31.45 23.39 24.11
CA THR A 98 31.35 21.99 23.72
C THR A 98 29.87 21.64 23.62
N THR A 99 29.30 21.79 22.44
CA THR A 99 27.96 21.27 22.13
C THR A 99 28.08 19.76 22.01
N THR A 100 27.74 19.05 23.08
CA THR A 100 27.48 17.62 22.99
C THR A 100 26.38 17.41 21.94
N PRO A 101 26.57 16.56 20.93
CA PRO A 101 25.50 16.27 19.98
C PRO A 101 24.28 15.75 20.76
N PRO A 102 23.06 16.20 20.42
CA PRO A 102 21.87 15.70 21.07
C PRO A 102 21.82 14.18 20.89
N THR A 103 21.97 13.47 22.01
CA THR A 103 21.80 12.02 22.04
C THR A 103 20.30 11.76 22.07
N THR A 104 19.66 11.77 20.90
CA THR A 104 18.29 11.28 20.76
C THR A 104 18.32 9.78 21.05
N PRO A 105 17.57 9.25 22.02
CA PRO A 105 17.43 7.81 22.18
C PRO A 105 16.92 7.23 20.88
N ALA A 106 17.58 6.20 20.35
CA ALA A 106 17.07 5.44 19.23
C ALA A 106 15.80 4.70 19.69
N THR A 107 14.63 5.29 19.45
CA THR A 107 13.35 4.61 19.64
C THR A 107 13.29 3.47 18.64
N SER A 108 13.23 2.23 19.12
CA SER A 108 13.04 1.07 18.23
C SER A 108 11.71 1.22 17.46
N PRO A 109 11.65 0.79 16.19
CA PRO A 109 10.41 0.81 15.42
C PRO A 109 9.29 0.11 16.19
N PRO A 110 8.04 0.60 16.09
CA PRO A 110 6.91 -0.06 16.72
C PRO A 110 6.80 -1.51 16.23
N PRO A 111 6.55 -2.49 17.12
CA PRO A 111 6.45 -3.87 16.70
C PRO A 111 5.19 -4.08 15.85
N GLY A 112 5.32 -4.89 14.80
CA GLY A 112 4.19 -5.35 14.02
C GLY A 112 3.21 -6.19 14.83
N ALA A 113 2.00 -6.38 14.31
CA ALA A 113 0.99 -7.20 14.95
C ALA A 113 1.54 -8.60 15.27
N PRO A 114 1.26 -9.16 16.47
CA PRO A 114 1.63 -10.53 16.82
C PRO A 114 0.73 -11.54 16.11
N ARG A 115 1.15 -12.82 16.06
CA ARG A 115 0.30 -13.91 15.57
C ARG A 115 -0.98 -13.98 16.42
N CYS A 116 -2.11 -14.24 15.77
CA CYS A 116 -3.38 -14.34 16.46
C CYS A 116 -3.41 -15.55 17.42
N THR A 117 -3.84 -15.34 18.67
CA THR A 117 -4.12 -16.45 19.59
C THR A 117 -5.48 -17.09 19.31
N ASN A 118 -6.49 -16.27 18.99
CA ASN A 118 -7.86 -16.67 18.69
C ASN A 118 -8.35 -15.93 17.44
N GLY A 119 -7.64 -16.14 16.32
CA GLY A 119 -7.89 -15.46 15.05
C GLY A 119 -8.70 -16.29 14.06
N PRO A 120 -8.87 -15.78 12.82
CA PRO A 120 -9.41 -16.57 11.74
C PRO A 120 -8.51 -17.75 11.41
N THR A 121 -9.09 -18.81 10.85
CA THR A 121 -8.33 -19.94 10.30
C THR A 121 -7.82 -19.61 8.90
N ALA A 122 -6.82 -20.34 8.41
CA ALA A 122 -6.33 -20.18 7.05
C ALA A 122 -7.46 -20.32 6.00
N ALA A 123 -8.35 -21.30 6.20
CA ALA A 123 -9.50 -21.51 5.33
C ALA A 123 -10.47 -20.32 5.33
N GLN A 124 -10.67 -19.66 6.48
CA GLN A 124 -11.51 -18.47 6.55
C GLN A 124 -10.89 -17.26 5.85
N VAL A 125 -9.57 -17.11 5.93
CA VAL A 125 -8.84 -16.07 5.17
C VAL A 125 -8.95 -16.32 3.67
N ILE A 126 -8.71 -17.56 3.22
CA ILE A 126 -8.84 -17.94 1.81
C ILE A 126 -10.27 -17.71 1.30
N ALA A 127 -11.27 -18.10 2.08
CA ALA A 127 -12.68 -17.87 1.72
C ALA A 127 -13.04 -16.38 1.61
N ALA A 128 -12.36 -15.50 2.36
CA ALA A 128 -12.60 -14.07 2.30
C ALA A 128 -11.99 -13.40 1.04
N VAL A 129 -10.97 -14.02 0.42
CA VAL A 129 -10.30 -13.47 -0.77
C VAL A 129 -10.75 -14.09 -2.09
N GLN A 130 -11.30 -15.30 -2.06
CA GLN A 130 -11.79 -15.99 -3.26
C GLN A 130 -12.82 -15.16 -4.03
N GLY A 131 -12.67 -15.11 -5.35
CA GLY A 131 -13.56 -14.36 -6.25
C GLY A 131 -13.37 -12.84 -6.22
N THR A 132 -12.33 -12.34 -5.56
CA THR A 132 -11.96 -10.92 -5.59
C THR A 132 -11.23 -10.62 -6.90
N ALA A 133 -11.58 -9.51 -7.55
CA ALA A 133 -10.91 -9.10 -8.78
C ALA A 133 -9.40 -8.92 -8.56
N GLY A 134 -8.59 -9.51 -9.44
CA GLY A 134 -7.12 -9.46 -9.35
C GLY A 134 -6.49 -10.52 -8.44
N ILE A 135 -7.30 -11.37 -7.79
CA ILE A 135 -6.83 -12.56 -7.06
C ILE A 135 -7.02 -13.79 -7.95
N PRO A 136 -6.02 -14.67 -8.10
CA PRO A 136 -6.14 -15.87 -8.91
C PRO A 136 -7.20 -16.83 -8.34
N ASP A 137 -7.89 -17.53 -9.24
CA ASP A 137 -8.88 -18.56 -8.89
C ASP A 137 -8.24 -19.91 -8.53
N ASP A 138 -6.91 -20.01 -8.66
CA ASP A 138 -6.13 -21.18 -8.26
C ASP A 138 -6.20 -21.39 -6.74
N PRO A 139 -5.99 -22.64 -6.27
CA PRO A 139 -6.01 -22.94 -4.84
C PRO A 139 -4.96 -22.09 -4.11
N LEU A 140 -5.39 -21.27 -3.15
CA LEU A 140 -4.51 -20.46 -2.33
C LEU A 140 -4.14 -21.19 -1.03
N LYS A 141 -2.97 -20.86 -0.48
CA LYS A 141 -2.48 -21.35 0.81
C LYS A 141 -1.95 -20.18 1.64
N VAL A 142 -2.31 -20.12 2.92
CA VAL A 142 -1.75 -19.14 3.84
C VAL A 142 -0.36 -19.62 4.30
N ILE A 143 0.67 -18.82 4.02
CA ILE A 143 2.07 -19.11 4.40
C ILE A 143 2.55 -18.31 5.60
N ASP A 144 1.99 -17.13 5.81
CA ASP A 144 2.31 -16.31 6.97
C ASP A 144 1.07 -15.67 7.59
N GLY A 145 1.08 -15.52 8.91
CA GLY A 145 -0.08 -15.06 9.69
C GLY A 145 -1.08 -16.18 10.06
N PRO A 146 -2.31 -15.83 10.48
CA PRO A 146 -2.81 -14.47 10.62
C PRO A 146 -2.17 -13.74 11.80
N TYR A 147 -1.92 -12.46 11.60
CA TYR A 147 -1.46 -11.51 12.61
C TYR A 147 -2.61 -10.61 13.02
N CYS A 148 -2.85 -10.46 14.32
CA CYS A 148 -4.03 -9.76 14.82
C CYS A 148 -3.66 -8.48 15.56
N SER A 149 -4.43 -7.43 15.30
CA SER A 149 -4.48 -6.24 16.15
C SER A 149 -5.93 -5.77 16.26
N GLY A 150 -6.52 -5.88 17.45
CA GLY A 150 -7.96 -5.62 17.63
C GLY A 150 -8.80 -6.54 16.74
N SER A 151 -9.71 -5.95 15.96
CA SER A 151 -10.56 -6.67 15.00
C SER A 151 -9.95 -6.84 13.60
N TRP A 152 -8.71 -6.39 13.39
CA TRP A 152 -8.05 -6.44 12.09
C TRP A 152 -7.03 -7.56 12.03
N GLN A 153 -6.85 -8.12 10.83
CA GLN A 153 -5.94 -9.21 10.58
C GLN A 153 -5.11 -8.98 9.30
N PHE A 154 -3.86 -9.41 9.33
CA PHE A 154 -2.94 -9.45 8.19
C PHE A 154 -2.46 -10.88 7.98
N SER A 155 -2.46 -11.36 6.74
CA SER A 155 -1.90 -12.67 6.35
C SER A 155 -1.18 -12.56 5.02
N VAL A 156 -0.28 -13.50 4.74
CA VAL A 156 0.36 -13.67 3.43
C VAL A 156 -0.09 -15.01 2.87
N VAL A 157 -0.54 -15.01 1.63
CA VAL A 157 -1.01 -16.18 0.90
C VAL A 157 -0.19 -16.38 -0.36
N GLU A 158 -0.01 -17.63 -0.75
CA GLU A 158 0.63 -18.05 -2.00
C GLU A 158 -0.35 -18.90 -2.81
N ILE A 159 -0.08 -19.06 -4.10
CA ILE A 159 -0.77 -20.04 -4.93
C ILE A 159 -0.19 -21.42 -4.59
N ALA A 160 -1.05 -22.37 -4.21
CA ALA A 160 -0.68 -23.71 -3.74
C ALA A 160 -0.19 -24.68 -4.84
N GLU A 161 0.32 -24.12 -5.95
CA GLU A 161 0.91 -24.76 -7.14
C GLU A 161 -0.06 -25.39 -8.16
N LYS A 162 0.21 -25.08 -9.44
CA LYS A 162 0.49 -26.08 -10.48
C LYS A 162 1.93 -25.84 -10.94
N ASP A 163 2.82 -26.78 -10.64
CA ASP A 163 4.24 -26.82 -11.03
C ASP A 163 5.12 -25.69 -10.43
N ALA A 164 5.86 -26.05 -9.38
CA ALA A 164 6.67 -25.23 -8.48
C ALA A 164 7.81 -24.36 -9.09
N GLU A 165 7.85 -24.15 -10.41
CA GLU A 165 8.90 -23.31 -11.03
C GLU A 165 8.50 -21.83 -11.16
N ASP A 166 7.22 -21.47 -10.99
CA ASP A 166 6.72 -20.09 -11.09
C ASP A 166 5.81 -19.63 -9.92
N SER A 167 5.73 -20.38 -8.80
CA SER A 167 4.69 -20.17 -7.75
C SER A 167 5.06 -19.16 -6.63
N ASP A 168 5.97 -18.22 -6.86
CA ASP A 168 6.48 -17.29 -5.83
C ASP A 168 5.61 -16.03 -5.60
N GLU A 169 4.41 -15.96 -6.19
CA GLU A 169 3.55 -14.78 -6.04
C GLU A 169 2.86 -14.75 -4.67
N GLU A 170 3.55 -14.16 -3.70
CA GLU A 170 3.02 -13.85 -2.39
C GLU A 170 2.04 -12.67 -2.46
N LEU A 171 0.81 -12.89 -2.01
CA LEU A 171 -0.22 -11.88 -1.89
C LEU A 171 -0.45 -11.58 -0.40
N ALA A 172 -0.35 -10.30 -0.04
CA ALA A 172 -0.77 -9.84 1.27
C ALA A 172 -2.29 -9.70 1.31
N VAL A 173 -2.87 -9.98 2.47
CA VAL A 173 -4.32 -9.94 2.70
C VAL A 173 -4.61 -9.22 3.99
N VAL A 174 -5.40 -8.14 3.91
CA VAL A 174 -5.89 -7.38 5.06
C VAL A 174 -7.38 -7.62 5.20
N THR A 175 -7.78 -8.16 6.36
CA THR A 175 -9.19 -8.42 6.69
C THR A 175 -9.56 -7.75 8.02
N THR A 176 -10.86 -7.61 8.26
CA THR A 176 -11.38 -7.13 9.54
C THR A 176 -12.65 -7.88 9.94
N GLY A 177 -12.98 -7.80 11.22
CA GLY A 177 -14.18 -8.40 11.80
C GLY A 177 -13.88 -9.69 12.55
N LYS A 178 -14.93 -10.50 12.73
CA LYS A 178 -14.86 -11.78 13.45
C LYS A 178 -14.53 -12.91 12.46
N PRO A 179 -13.92 -14.01 12.92
CA PRO A 179 -13.60 -15.17 12.08
C PRO A 179 -14.77 -15.70 11.22
N ALA A 180 -15.99 -15.67 11.73
CA ALA A 180 -17.19 -16.14 11.03
C ALA A 180 -17.79 -15.13 10.03
N THR A 181 -17.35 -13.87 10.07
CA THR A 181 -17.88 -12.75 9.26
C THR A 181 -16.73 -11.85 8.82
N LEU A 182 -15.63 -12.45 8.34
CA LEU A 182 -14.48 -11.70 7.87
C LEU A 182 -14.89 -10.83 6.69
N THR A 183 -14.46 -9.58 6.74
CA THR A 183 -14.60 -8.64 5.64
C THR A 183 -13.23 -8.41 5.04
N LEU A 184 -13.09 -8.63 3.74
CA LEU A 184 -11.90 -8.25 3.00
C LEU A 184 -11.80 -6.72 2.93
N ILE A 185 -10.64 -6.19 3.29
CA ILE A 185 -10.32 -4.76 3.12
C ILE A 185 -9.50 -4.58 1.85
N GLU A 186 -8.41 -5.35 1.72
CA GLU A 186 -7.51 -5.30 0.57
C GLU A 186 -6.81 -6.66 0.43
N ALA A 187 -6.50 -7.06 -0.80
CA ALA A 187 -5.60 -8.17 -1.09
C ALA A 187 -4.79 -7.86 -2.34
N GLY A 188 -3.49 -8.18 -2.31
CA GLY A 188 -2.57 -7.91 -3.40
C GLY A 188 -1.11 -7.88 -2.95
N THR A 189 -0.22 -7.53 -3.86
CA THR A 189 1.21 -7.33 -3.57
C THR A 189 1.49 -6.02 -2.81
N ASP A 190 0.58 -5.04 -2.92
CA ASP A 190 0.54 -3.84 -2.09
C ASP A 190 -0.83 -3.73 -1.43
N VAL A 191 -0.84 -3.70 -0.10
CA VAL A 191 -2.06 -3.59 0.72
C VAL A 191 -2.08 -2.34 1.59
N CYS A 192 -1.13 -1.42 1.40
CA CYS A 192 -1.08 -0.18 2.16
C CYS A 192 -2.02 0.90 1.58
N SER A 193 -3.30 0.57 1.43
CA SER A 193 -4.28 1.53 0.94
C SER A 193 -4.57 2.64 1.95
N THR A 194 -5.14 3.75 1.49
CA THR A 194 -5.52 4.89 2.36
C THR A 194 -6.41 4.47 3.52
N LYS A 195 -7.30 3.49 3.30
CA LYS A 195 -8.17 2.91 4.33
C LYS A 195 -7.38 2.13 5.37
N VAL A 196 -6.38 1.36 4.96
CA VAL A 196 -5.48 0.66 5.90
C VAL A 196 -4.66 1.67 6.71
N GLN A 197 -4.18 2.74 6.07
CA GLN A 197 -3.44 3.80 6.76
C GLN A 197 -4.29 4.56 7.78
N SER A 198 -5.56 4.84 7.47
CA SER A 198 -6.44 5.61 8.34
C SER A 198 -7.08 4.78 9.47
N ASP A 199 -7.53 3.56 9.16
CA ASP A 199 -8.45 2.83 10.03
C ASP A 199 -7.78 1.64 10.73
N ALA A 200 -6.72 1.07 10.16
CA ALA A 200 -6.09 -0.11 10.72
C ALA A 200 -5.27 0.24 11.98
N PRO A 201 -5.26 -0.60 13.01
CA PRO A 201 -4.40 -0.39 14.18
C PRO A 201 -2.92 -0.40 13.83
N THR A 202 -2.08 0.24 14.67
CA THR A 202 -0.63 0.39 14.43
C THR A 202 0.04 -0.91 14.03
N GLY A 203 -0.23 -2.02 14.72
CA GLY A 203 0.41 -3.30 14.40
C GLY A 203 0.09 -3.83 13.00
N ILE A 204 -1.10 -3.53 12.45
CA ILE A 204 -1.46 -3.91 11.08
C ILE A 204 -0.83 -2.97 10.09
N ARG A 205 -0.79 -1.66 10.36
CA ARG A 205 -0.09 -0.69 9.50
C ARG A 205 1.40 -1.02 9.38
N VAL A 206 2.06 -1.42 10.47
CA VAL A 206 3.46 -1.86 10.43
C VAL A 206 3.63 -3.05 9.46
N ARG A 207 2.71 -4.03 9.49
CA ARG A 207 2.76 -5.23 8.63
C ARG A 207 2.43 -4.92 7.16
N ALA A 208 1.39 -4.12 6.94
CA ALA A 208 0.86 -3.81 5.61
C ALA A 208 1.63 -2.71 4.89
N CYS A 209 2.22 -1.76 5.63
CA CYS A 209 2.87 -0.56 5.09
C CYS A 209 4.38 -0.47 5.40
N GLY A 210 4.92 -1.30 6.30
CA GLY A 210 6.35 -1.30 6.65
C GLY A 210 6.81 -0.15 7.56
N ALA A 211 5.92 0.45 8.36
CA ALA A 211 6.20 1.60 9.21
C ALA A 211 6.45 1.25 10.69
#